data_AF-A0A0C1N5K1-F1
#
_entry.id   AF-A0A0C1N5K1-F1
#
_cell.length_a   1.000
_cell.length_b   1.000
_cell.length_c   1.000
_cell.angle_alpha   90.00
_cell.angle_beta   90.00
_cell.angle_gamma   90.00
#
_symmetry.space_group_name_H-M   'P 1'
#
loop_
_entity.id
_entity.type
_entity.pdbx_description
1 polymer ?
#
loop_
_entity_poly.entity_id
_entity_poly.type
_entity_poly.pdbx_seq_one_letter_code
_entity_poly.pdbx_strand_id
1 'polypeptide(L)'
;MAKLRAFQRQALIERLARRFAELNGYDLEPDVTLNDTQNPQLQIWLAMAEVAVKEVEKEMTVGNRSEAVQNFLSKYEGETHTGQEWESLAFSEGLDEDEIDELMKSLDDSHYR
;
A
#
# COMPACT_ATOMS: atom_id res chain seq x y z
N MET A 1 -0.25 17.52 9.40
CA MET A 1 -0.84 16.69 8.33
C MET A 1 -0.92 15.20 8.67
N ALA A 2 0.02 14.59 9.40
CA ALA A 2 -0.01 13.14 9.73
C ALA A 2 -1.21 12.67 10.60
N LYS A 3 -1.68 13.47 11.57
CA LYS A 3 -2.82 13.10 12.45
C LYS A 3 -4.15 12.93 11.70
N LEU A 4 -4.34 13.64 10.58
CA LEU A 4 -5.57 13.54 9.80
C LEU A 4 -5.68 12.17 9.11
N ARG A 5 -4.56 11.63 8.61
CA ARG A 5 -4.50 10.29 7.99
C ARG A 5 -4.78 9.18 9.01
N ALA A 6 -4.22 9.27 10.21
CA ALA A 6 -4.45 8.28 11.26
C ALA A 6 -5.94 8.21 11.68
N PHE A 7 -6.59 9.37 11.80
CA PHE A 7 -8.02 9.44 12.09
C PHE A 7 -8.88 8.86 10.97
N GLN A 8 -8.56 9.18 9.71
CA GLN A 8 -9.25 8.64 8.54
C GLN A 8 -9.08 7.11 8.43
N ARG A 9 -7.88 6.62 8.70
CA ARG A 9 -7.56 5.18 8.74
C ARG A 9 -8.39 4.45 9.80
N GLN A 10 -8.45 4.99 11.01
CA GLN A 10 -9.24 4.39 12.08
C GLN A 10 -10.73 4.37 11.75
N ALA A 11 -11.27 5.47 11.22
CA ALA A 11 -12.66 5.54 10.79
C ALA A 11 -12.99 4.53 9.67
N LEU A 12 -12.05 4.25 8.77
CA LEU A 12 -12.20 3.21 7.75
C LEU A 12 -12.21 1.81 8.38
N ILE A 13 -11.30 1.52 9.30
CA ILE A 13 -11.24 0.24 10.01
C ILE A 13 -12.55 -0.03 10.75
N GLU A 14 -13.06 0.95 11.49
CA GLU A 14 -14.33 0.81 12.20
C GLU A 14 -15.51 0.57 11.25
N ARG A 15 -15.58 1.30 10.13
CA ARG A 15 -16.62 1.08 9.11
C ARG A 15 -16.55 -0.33 8.53
N LEU A 16 -15.35 -0.83 8.23
CA LEU A 16 -15.16 -2.18 7.71
C LEU A 16 -15.53 -3.25 8.73
N ALA A 17 -15.15 -3.07 10.00
CA ALA A 17 -15.52 -3.97 11.08
C ALA A 17 -17.05 -4.05 11.26
N ARG A 18 -17.76 -2.92 11.17
CA ARG A 18 -19.24 -2.91 11.16
C ARG A 18 -19.81 -3.68 9.98
N ARG A 19 -19.26 -3.48 8.77
CA ARG A 19 -19.68 -4.25 7.59
C ARG A 19 -19.43 -5.75 7.75
N PHE A 20 -18.31 -6.15 8.36
CA PHE A 20 -18.07 -7.57 8.65
C PHE A 20 -19.08 -8.12 9.65
N ALA A 21 -19.46 -7.35 10.67
CA ALA A 21 -20.54 -7.75 11.57
C ALA A 21 -21.87 -7.95 10.81
N GLU A 22 -22.26 -6.97 10.00
CA GLU A 22 -23.49 -7.02 9.19
C GLU A 22 -23.50 -8.24 8.24
N LEU A 23 -22.38 -8.52 7.57
CA LEU A 23 -22.23 -9.68 6.69
C LEU A 23 -22.37 -11.01 7.43
N ASN A 24 -22.05 -11.04 8.72
CA ASN A 24 -22.22 -12.21 9.58
C ASN A 24 -23.59 -12.22 10.29
N GLY A 25 -24.52 -11.33 9.93
CA GLY A 25 -25.86 -11.26 10.50
C GLY A 25 -25.94 -10.53 11.84
N TYR A 26 -24.90 -9.78 12.22
CA TYR A 26 -24.87 -8.97 13.43
C TYR A 26 -25.16 -7.52 13.10
N ASP A 27 -26.27 -7.01 13.60
CA ASP A 27 -26.60 -5.59 13.53
C ASP A 27 -26.01 -4.88 14.75
N LEU A 28 -25.07 -3.98 14.51
CA LEU A 28 -24.40 -3.22 15.56
C LEU A 28 -25.03 -1.84 15.64
N GLU A 29 -25.50 -1.49 16.83
CA GLU A 29 -26.06 -0.17 17.06
C GLU A 29 -25.02 0.92 16.71
N PRO A 30 -25.46 2.06 16.11
CA PRO A 30 -24.54 3.09 15.62
C PRO A 30 -23.60 3.67 16.68
N ASP A 31 -23.99 3.62 17.94
CA ASP A 31 -23.30 4.15 19.12
C ASP A 31 -22.33 3.15 19.78
N VAL A 32 -22.30 1.89 19.33
CA VAL A 32 -21.33 0.90 19.83
C VAL A 32 -19.91 1.33 19.45
N THR A 33 -19.11 1.72 20.43
CA THR A 33 -17.68 1.97 20.23
C THR A 33 -16.94 0.65 20.06
N LEU A 34 -16.34 0.43 18.89
CA LEU A 34 -15.64 -0.82 18.59
C LEU A 34 -14.26 -0.90 19.23
N ASN A 35 -13.52 0.20 19.29
CA ASN A 35 -12.09 0.18 19.68
C ASN A 35 -11.84 -0.25 21.14
N ASP A 36 -12.82 -0.09 22.03
CA ASP A 36 -12.69 -0.40 23.46
C ASP A 36 -13.50 -1.63 23.88
N THR A 37 -13.96 -2.43 22.93
CA THR A 37 -14.82 -3.57 23.22
C THR A 37 -14.03 -4.77 23.74
N GLN A 38 -14.55 -5.40 24.80
CA GLN A 38 -14.09 -6.70 25.31
C GLN A 38 -14.80 -7.87 24.62
N ASN A 39 -15.69 -7.61 23.66
CA ASN A 39 -16.40 -8.65 22.93
C ASN A 39 -15.44 -9.35 21.95
N PRO A 40 -15.17 -10.66 22.11
CA PRO A 40 -14.21 -11.38 21.26
C PRO A 40 -14.58 -11.34 19.77
N GLN A 41 -15.88 -11.32 19.46
CA GLN A 41 -16.36 -11.35 18.08
C GLN A 41 -16.14 -10.01 17.37
N LEU A 42 -16.36 -8.89 18.08
CA LEU A 42 -16.05 -7.57 17.57
C LEU A 42 -14.54 -7.36 17.37
N GLN A 43 -13.72 -7.91 18.26
CA GLN A 43 -12.26 -7.88 18.12
C GLN A 43 -11.78 -8.64 16.88
N ILE A 44 -12.41 -9.76 16.53
CA ILE A 44 -12.10 -10.50 15.30
C ILE A 44 -12.40 -9.63 14.07
N TRP A 45 -13.57 -8.99 14.00
CA TRP A 45 -13.91 -8.14 12.85
C TRP A 45 -13.03 -6.90 12.74
N LEU A 46 -12.62 -6.32 13.86
CA LEU A 46 -11.62 -5.25 13.88
C LEU A 46 -10.27 -5.72 13.34
N ALA A 47 -9.78 -6.87 13.80
CA ALA A 47 -8.52 -7.44 13.32
C ALA A 47 -8.58 -7.73 11.80
N MET A 48 -9.70 -8.27 11.31
CA MET A 48 -9.90 -8.48 9.88
C MET A 48 -9.89 -7.15 9.10
N ALA A 49 -10.54 -6.11 9.64
CA ALA A 49 -10.57 -4.79 9.02
C ALA A 49 -9.18 -4.15 8.97
N GLU A 50 -8.38 -4.29 10.02
CA GLU A 50 -7.00 -3.84 10.05
C GLU A 50 -6.13 -4.51 8.98
N VAL A 51 -6.27 -5.84 8.81
CA VAL A 51 -5.54 -6.59 7.79
C VAL A 51 -5.97 -6.14 6.40
N ALA A 52 -7.27 -6.05 6.13
CA ALA A 52 -7.78 -5.61 4.84
C ALA A 52 -7.25 -4.21 4.44
N VAL A 53 -7.25 -3.27 5.38
CA VAL A 53 -6.68 -1.92 5.15
C VAL A 53 -5.18 -1.99 4.87
N LYS A 54 -4.43 -2.79 5.63
CA LYS A 54 -2.97 -2.95 5.41
C LYS A 54 -2.64 -3.54 4.04
N GLU A 55 -3.40 -4.54 3.58
CA GLU A 55 -3.17 -5.14 2.26
C GLU A 55 -3.42 -4.12 1.14
N VAL A 56 -4.50 -3.34 1.23
CA VAL A 56 -4.76 -2.27 0.24
C VAL A 56 -3.69 -1.17 0.31
N GLU A 57 -3.28 -0.74 1.51
CA GLU A 57 -2.19 0.25 1.68
C GLU A 57 -0.89 -0.26 1.03
N LYS A 58 -0.61 -1.56 1.16
CA LYS A 58 0.55 -2.21 0.53
C LYS A 58 0.42 -2.27 -0.98
N GLU A 59 -0.73 -2.68 -1.51
CA GLU A 59 -0.98 -2.72 -2.97
C GLU A 59 -0.86 -1.33 -3.61
N MET A 60 -1.40 -0.29 -2.96
CA MET A 60 -1.23 1.09 -3.42
C MET A 60 0.23 1.55 -3.41
N THR A 61 1.00 1.15 -2.40
CA THR A 61 2.43 1.48 -2.32
C THR A 61 3.22 0.81 -3.44
N VAL A 62 2.96 -0.48 -3.70
CA VAL A 62 3.56 -1.21 -4.82
C VAL A 62 3.13 -0.61 -6.16
N GLY A 63 1.84 -0.27 -6.32
CA GLY A 63 1.33 0.37 -7.53
C GLY A 63 2.01 1.71 -7.84
N ASN A 64 2.14 2.57 -6.83
CA ASN A 64 2.80 3.87 -6.98
C ASN A 64 4.30 3.71 -7.32
N ARG A 65 4.98 2.76 -6.67
CA ARG A 65 6.38 2.42 -6.95
C ARG A 65 6.56 1.96 -8.40
N SER A 66 5.70 1.05 -8.84
CA SER A 66 5.74 0.55 -10.22
C SER A 66 5.47 1.67 -11.24
N GLU A 67 4.53 2.58 -10.94
CA GLU A 67 4.28 3.76 -11.78
C GLU A 67 5.51 4.69 -11.85
N ALA A 68 6.19 4.95 -10.73
CA ALA A 68 7.41 5.75 -10.69
C ALA A 68 8.53 5.13 -11.55
N VAL A 69 8.76 3.82 -11.43
CA VAL A 69 9.75 3.08 -12.23
C VAL A 69 9.38 3.08 -13.71
N GLN A 70 8.11 2.88 -14.07
CA GLN A 70 7.66 2.90 -15.48
C GLN A 70 7.80 4.29 -16.10
N ASN A 71 7.47 5.35 -15.36
CA ASN A 71 7.66 6.73 -15.82
C ASN A 71 9.15 7.04 -16.05
N PHE A 72 10.02 6.58 -15.15
CA PHE A 72 11.46 6.70 -15.30
C PHE A 72 11.97 5.95 -16.54
N LEU A 73 11.62 4.68 -16.72
CA LEU A 73 12.03 3.88 -17.89
C LEU A 73 11.53 4.47 -19.21
N SER A 74 10.29 4.96 -19.26
CA SER A 74 9.73 5.60 -20.45
C SER A 74 10.48 6.87 -20.85
N LYS A 75 10.99 7.63 -19.88
CA LYS A 75 11.78 8.85 -20.14
C LYS A 75 13.11 8.56 -20.81
N TYR A 76 13.72 7.42 -20.50
CA TYR A 76 15.02 6.99 -21.03
C TYR A 76 14.90 5.83 -22.04
N GLU A 77 13.72 5.69 -22.66
CA GLU A 77 13.46 4.63 -23.63
C GLU A 77 14.44 4.70 -24.81
N GLY A 78 15.15 3.59 -25.08
CA GLY A 78 16.14 3.50 -26.15
C GLY A 78 17.55 3.95 -25.77
N GLU A 79 17.77 4.39 -24.53
CA GLU A 79 19.11 4.66 -24.01
C GLU A 79 19.76 3.40 -23.43
N THR A 80 21.07 3.28 -23.59
CA THR A 80 21.85 2.17 -23.03
C THR A 80 22.74 2.69 -21.91
N HIS A 81 22.45 2.29 -20.69
CA HIS A 81 23.24 2.59 -19.50
C HIS A 81 23.67 1.28 -18.83
N THR A 82 24.82 1.30 -18.19
CA THR A 82 25.23 0.25 -17.25
C THR A 82 24.35 0.28 -16.00
N GLY A 83 24.33 -0.80 -15.20
CA GLY A 83 23.55 -0.83 -13.98
C GLY A 83 23.89 0.31 -13.00
N GLN A 84 25.16 0.65 -12.85
CA GLN A 84 25.60 1.76 -12.00
C GLN A 84 25.15 3.14 -12.49
N GLU A 85 25.07 3.31 -13.82
CA GLU A 85 24.56 4.55 -14.43
C GLU A 85 23.05 4.68 -14.24
N TRP A 86 22.30 3.58 -14.36
CA TRP A 86 20.87 3.54 -14.05
C TRP A 86 20.57 3.88 -12.59
N GLU A 87 21.28 3.28 -11.64
CA GLU A 87 21.15 3.59 -10.21
C GLU A 87 21.43 5.07 -9.92
N SER A 88 22.50 5.61 -10.50
CA SER A 88 22.89 7.01 -10.31
C SER A 88 21.85 7.98 -10.89
N LEU A 89 21.32 7.68 -12.08
CA LEU A 89 20.25 8.46 -12.72
C LEU A 89 18.96 8.41 -11.89
N ALA A 90 18.51 7.22 -11.51
CA ALA A 90 17.30 7.02 -10.71
C ALA A 90 17.38 7.76 -9.37
N PHE A 91 18.51 7.66 -8.67
CA PHE A 91 18.75 8.40 -7.45
C PHE A 91 18.72 9.93 -7.68
N SER A 92 19.32 10.42 -8.76
CA SER A 92 19.33 11.85 -9.08
C SER A 92 17.94 12.41 -9.45
N GLU A 93 17.06 11.56 -9.97
CA GLU A 93 15.68 11.89 -10.32
C GLU A 93 14.72 11.74 -9.12
N GLY A 94 15.22 11.25 -7.99
CA GLY A 94 14.49 11.19 -6.72
C GLY A 94 13.75 9.89 -6.47
N LEU A 95 14.09 8.80 -7.18
CA LEU A 95 13.62 7.47 -6.81
C LEU A 95 14.23 7.06 -5.47
N ASP A 96 13.44 6.42 -4.62
CA ASP A 96 13.91 5.84 -3.37
C ASP A 96 14.62 4.48 -3.58
N GLU A 97 15.24 3.95 -2.53
CA GLU A 97 16.01 2.69 -2.58
C GLU A 97 15.15 1.51 -3.05
N ASP A 98 13.88 1.46 -2.63
CA ASP A 98 12.99 0.38 -3.00
C ASP A 98 12.51 0.49 -4.47
N GLU A 99 12.30 1.72 -4.96
CA GLU A 99 12.02 2.03 -6.37
C GLU A 99 13.23 1.68 -7.25
N ILE A 100 14.45 1.98 -6.80
CA ILE A 100 15.68 1.62 -7.49
C ILE A 100 15.84 0.09 -7.56
N ASP A 101 15.57 -0.64 -6.47
CA ASP A 101 15.58 -2.10 -6.48
C ASP A 101 14.58 -2.70 -7.47
N GLU A 102 13.38 -2.12 -7.61
CA GLU A 102 12.38 -2.54 -8.60
C GLU A 102 12.81 -2.19 -10.04
N LEU A 103 13.43 -1.03 -10.24
CA LEU A 103 14.03 -0.64 -11.51
C LEU A 103 15.08 -1.67 -11.95
N MET A 104 16.01 -2.02 -11.05
CA MET A 104 17.09 -2.97 -11.38
C MET A 104 16.55 -4.35 -11.73
N LYS A 105 15.54 -4.84 -11.01
CA LYS A 105 14.83 -6.10 -11.38
C LYS A 105 14.18 -6.01 -12.75
N SER A 106 13.54 -4.88 -13.07
CA SER A 106 12.87 -4.68 -14.36
C SER A 106 13.85 -4.64 -15.53
N LEU A 107 15.03 -4.05 -15.32
CA LEU A 107 16.12 -4.01 -16.29
C LEU A 107 16.75 -5.39 -16.50
N ASP A 108 16.98 -6.16 -15.43
CA ASP A 108 17.49 -7.52 -15.52
C ASP A 108 16.52 -8.48 -16.24
N ASP A 109 15.22 -8.37 -15.98
CA ASP A 109 14.18 -9.16 -16.65
C ASP A 109 14.08 -8.84 -18.16
N SER A 110 14.45 -7.62 -18.57
CA SER A 110 14.45 -7.22 -19.98
C SER A 110 15.55 -7.90 -20.82
N HIS A 111 16.61 -8.40 -20.18
CA HIS A 111 17.75 -9.04 -20.87
C HIS A 111 17.51 -10.53 -21.21
N TYR A 112 16.37 -11.10 -20.82
CA TYR A 112 15.99 -12.51 -21.10
C TYR A 112 14.86 -12.68 -22.14
N ARG A 113 14.52 -11.64 -22.91
CA ARG A 113 13.65 -11.75 -24.10
C ARG A 113 14.41 -11.46 -25.37
#